data_AF-Q03WQ9-F1
#
_entry.id   AF-Q03WQ9-F1
#
_cell.length_a   1.000
_cell.length_b   1.000
_cell.length_c   1.000
_cell.angle_alpha   90.00
_cell.angle_beta   90.00
_cell.angle_gamma   90.00
#
_symmetry.space_group_name_H-M   'P 1'
#
loop_
_entity.id
_entity.type
_entity.pdbx_description
1 polymer ?
#
loop_
_entity_poly.entity_id
_entity_poly.type
_entity_poly.pdbx_seq_one_letter_code
_entity_poly.pdbx_strand_id
1 'polypeptide(L)'
;MANQYNIFIAVDFFNADILFVANSSGELSRQVIKAIENHELQSEGAVRLYRTSYQSFKMIQRLMRNYRLPFHQVAKPREYQHDEIKYA
;
A
#
# COMPACT_ATOMS: atom_id res chain seq x y z
N MET A 1 20.78 13.51 -1.61
CA MET A 1 19.78 13.42 -0.52
C MET A 1 18.60 12.57 -1.02
N ALA A 2 18.58 11.27 -0.73
CA ALA A 2 17.73 10.29 -1.46
C ALA A 2 16.61 9.62 -0.62
N ASN A 3 16.52 9.87 0.69
CA ASN A 3 15.63 9.13 1.59
C ASN A 3 14.28 9.79 1.90
N GLN A 4 13.98 10.99 1.39
CA GLN A 4 12.75 11.71 1.74
C GLN A 4 11.52 11.39 0.87
N TYR A 5 11.63 10.42 -0.06
CA TYR A 5 10.63 10.29 -1.12
C TYR A 5 9.76 9.05 -1.07
N ASN A 6 10.11 7.98 -0.35
CA ASN A 6 9.38 6.71 -0.43
C ASN A 6 8.63 6.39 0.86
N ILE A 7 7.32 6.25 0.75
CA ILE A 7 6.44 5.72 1.80
C ILE A 7 6.06 4.29 1.41
N PHE A 8 6.14 3.40 2.39
CA PHE A 8 5.74 2.00 2.25
C PHE A 8 4.41 1.81 2.98
N ILE A 9 3.47 1.14 2.32
CA ILE A 9 2.09 1.01 2.78
C ILE A 9 1.70 -0.45 2.74
N ALA A 10 1.09 -0.94 3.81
CA ALA A 10 0.38 -2.22 3.81
C ALA A 10 -1.12 -1.93 3.80
N VAL A 11 -1.82 -2.55 2.86
CA VAL A 11 -3.27 -2.43 2.66
C VAL A 11 -3.88 -3.79 2.92
N ASP A 12 -5.11 -3.81 3.39
CA ASP A 12 -5.87 -5.03 3.63
C ASP A 12 -6.05 -5.89 2.36
N PHE A 13 -6.52 -7.12 2.57
CA PHE A 13 -6.76 -8.07 1.49
C PHE A 13 -7.80 -7.59 0.46
N PHE A 14 -8.74 -6.72 0.83
CA PHE A 14 -9.72 -6.17 -0.12
C PHE A 14 -9.22 -4.91 -0.83
N ASN A 15 -8.00 -4.48 -0.54
CA ASN A 15 -7.43 -3.24 -1.07
C ASN A 15 -8.30 -2.01 -0.77
N ALA A 16 -8.99 -2.02 0.35
CA ALA A 16 -9.91 -1.00 0.80
C ALA A 16 -9.24 -0.05 1.80
N ASP A 17 -8.49 -0.59 2.75
CA ASP A 17 -8.01 0.16 3.91
C ASP A 17 -6.50 0.05 4.10
N ILE A 18 -5.88 1.20 4.34
CA ILE A 18 -4.46 1.27 4.72
C ILE A 18 -4.33 0.83 6.17
N LEU A 19 -3.64 -0.29 6.40
CA LEU A 19 -3.43 -0.86 7.73
C LEU A 19 -2.15 -0.33 8.38
N PHE A 20 -1.06 -0.27 7.61
CA PHE A 20 0.24 0.18 8.12
C PHE A 20 0.95 1.12 7.15
N VAL A 21 1.77 2.02 7.70
CA VAL A 21 2.56 3.00 6.96
C VAL A 21 3.93 3.09 7.60
N ALA A 22 4.98 3.01 6.78
CA ALA A 22 6.36 3.04 7.24
C ALA A 22 7.27 3.82 6.28
N ASN A 23 8.43 4.25 6.79
CA ASN A 23 9.43 4.95 5.98
C ASN A 23 10.45 4.01 5.34
N SER A 24 10.40 2.71 5.68
CA SER A 24 11.22 1.66 5.08
C SER A 24 10.43 0.37 4.92
N SER A 25 10.83 -0.46 3.95
CA SER A 25 10.25 -1.80 3.76
C SER A 25 10.45 -2.70 4.97
N GLY A 26 11.65 -2.69 5.57
CA GLY A 26 11.95 -3.51 6.75
C GLY A 26 11.11 -3.14 7.98
N GLU A 27 10.83 -1.85 8.17
CA GLU A 27 9.90 -1.39 9.21
C GLU A 27 8.47 -1.88 8.93
N LEU A 28 8.00 -1.73 7.69
CA LEU A 28 6.65 -2.20 7.30
C LEU A 28 6.50 -3.70 7.53
N SER A 29 7.49 -4.50 7.09
CA SER A 29 7.47 -5.96 7.26
C SER A 29 7.40 -6.36 8.74
N ARG A 30 8.16 -5.70 9.62
CA ARG A 30 8.09 -5.99 11.06
C ARG A 30 6.72 -5.68 11.64
N GLN A 31 6.08 -4.57 11.23
CA GLN A 31 4.73 -4.23 11.69
C GLN A 31 3.71 -5.28 11.25
N VAL A 32 3.76 -5.69 9.97
CA VAL A 32 2.88 -6.73 9.42
C VAL A 32 3.07 -8.06 10.13
N ILE A 33 4.31 -8.55 10.27
CA ILE A 33 4.60 -9.84 10.93
C ILE A 33 4.08 -9.84 12.36
N LYS A 34 4.33 -8.76 13.11
CA LYS A 34 3.85 -8.64 14.49
C LYS A 34 2.32 -8.65 14.57
N ALA A 35 1.63 -8.00 13.63
CA ALA A 35 0.17 -8.01 13.58
C ALA A 35 -0.39 -9.41 13.21
N ILE A 36 0.31 -10.17 12.36
CA ILE A 36 -0.02 -11.58 12.07
C ILE A 36 0.15 -12.43 13.34
N GLU A 37 1.28 -12.31 14.04
CA GLU A 37 1.54 -13.03 15.30
C GLU A 37 0.47 -12.74 16.36
N ASN A 38 0.05 -11.49 16.46
CA ASN A 38 -0.99 -11.05 17.39
C ASN A 38 -2.42 -11.39 16.95
N HIS A 39 -2.62 -11.99 15.76
CA HIS A 39 -3.93 -12.27 15.19
C HIS A 39 -4.81 -11.00 15.03
N GLU A 40 -4.19 -9.86 14.77
CA GLU A 40 -4.85 -8.56 14.62
C GLU A 40 -5.36 -8.32 13.19
N LEU A 41 -4.93 -9.15 12.23
CA LEU A 41 -5.26 -9.02 10.83
C LEU A 41 -6.41 -9.94 10.41
N GLN A 42 -7.35 -9.38 9.64
CA GLN A 42 -8.40 -10.14 8.98
C GLN A 42 -7.84 -10.94 7.78
N SER A 43 -8.64 -11.86 7.25
CA SER A 43 -8.28 -12.66 6.05
C SER A 43 -6.97 -13.43 6.20
N GLU A 44 -6.78 -14.12 7.33
CA GLU A 44 -5.62 -14.97 7.62
C GLU A 44 -4.27 -14.22 7.52
N GLY A 45 -4.26 -12.92 7.81
CA GLY A 45 -3.03 -12.12 7.77
C GLY A 45 -2.60 -11.68 6.37
N ALA A 46 -3.43 -11.87 5.35
CA ALA A 46 -3.13 -11.45 3.99
C ALA A 46 -3.17 -9.92 3.85
N VAL A 47 -2.04 -9.34 3.41
CA VAL A 47 -1.91 -7.90 3.14
C VAL A 47 -1.25 -7.65 1.79
N ARG A 48 -1.59 -6.53 1.15
CA ARG A 48 -0.91 -6.04 -0.07
C ARG A 48 0.07 -4.95 0.29
N LEU A 49 1.30 -5.05 -0.22
CA LEU A 49 2.35 -4.08 0.03
C LEU A 49 2.53 -3.15 -1.17
N TYR A 50 2.58 -1.85 -0.90
CA TYR A 50 2.78 -0.80 -1.89
C TYR A 50 3.95 0.09 -1.50
N ARG A 51 4.58 0.69 -2.50
CA ARG A 51 5.52 1.79 -2.34
C ARG A 51 5.01 2.98 -3.15
N THR A 52 4.99 4.15 -2.53
CA THR A 52 4.53 5.38 -3.18
C THR A 52 5.36 6.58 -2.72
N SER A 53 5.13 7.73 -3.36
CA SER A 53 5.75 8.98 -2.92
C SER A 53 5.01 9.59 -1.73
N TYR A 54 5.70 10.37 -0.89
CA TYR A 54 5.03 11.09 0.21
C TYR A 54 3.92 12.03 -0.27
N GLN A 55 4.10 12.69 -1.42
CA GLN A 55 3.09 13.56 -2.02
C GLN A 55 1.87 12.76 -2.49
N SER A 56 2.09 11.64 -3.18
CA SER A 56 1.03 10.74 -3.63
C SER A 56 0.27 10.16 -2.43
N PHE A 57 0.98 9.74 -1.38
CA PHE A 57 0.37 9.24 -0.14
C PHE A 57 -0.55 10.28 0.51
N LYS A 58 -0.12 11.54 0.63
CA LYS A 58 -0.97 12.62 1.15
C LYS A 58 -2.24 12.81 0.33
N MET A 59 -2.13 12.74 -1.00
CA MET A 59 -3.29 12.85 -1.88
C MET A 59 -4.24 11.68 -1.69
N ILE A 60 -3.72 10.45 -1.68
CA ILE A 60 -4.49 9.21 -1.44
C ILE A 60 -5.27 9.33 -0.12
N GLN A 61 -4.59 9.65 0.99
CA GLN A 61 -5.24 9.79 2.29
C GLN A 61 -6.32 10.88 2.29
N ARG A 62 -6.06 12.02 1.63
CA ARG A 62 -7.05 13.09 1.50
C ARG A 62 -8.29 12.62 0.74
N LEU A 63 -8.11 11.89 -0.36
CA LEU A 63 -9.22 11.35 -1.16
C LEU A 63 -10.01 10.30 -0.38
N MET A 64 -9.33 9.35 0.27
CA MET A 64 -9.99 8.34 1.12
C MET A 64 -10.82 9.01 2.21
N ARG A 65 -10.27 9.99 2.93
CA ARG A 65 -10.96 10.66 4.05
C ARG A 65 -12.13 11.52 3.59
N ASN A 66 -11.94 12.34 2.54
CA ASN A 66 -12.93 13.33 2.14
C ASN A 66 -14.11 12.69 1.41
N TYR A 67 -13.85 11.67 0.61
CA TYR A 67 -14.87 11.03 -0.23
C TYR A 67 -15.26 9.63 0.26
N ARG A 68 -14.69 9.15 1.38
CA ARG A 68 -14.89 7.79 1.92
C ARG A 68 -14.63 6.71 0.88
N LEU A 69 -13.65 6.96 0.00
CA LEU A 69 -13.30 6.04 -1.07
C LEU A 69 -12.29 5.01 -0.56
N PRO A 70 -12.43 3.73 -0.94
CA PRO A 70 -11.45 2.70 -0.64
C PRO A 70 -10.14 2.93 -1.40
N PHE A 71 -9.04 2.39 -0.86
CA PHE A 71 -7.69 2.58 -1.39
C PHE A 71 -7.58 2.25 -2.89
N HIS A 72 -8.12 1.12 -3.35
CA HIS A 72 -8.06 0.72 -4.77
C HIS A 72 -8.73 1.70 -5.74
N GLN A 73 -9.67 2.52 -5.29
CA GLN A 73 -10.32 3.53 -6.14
C GLN A 73 -9.48 4.79 -6.28
N VAL A 74 -8.69 5.13 -5.26
CA VAL A 74 -7.89 6.36 -5.22
C VAL A 74 -6.43 6.14 -5.62
N ALA A 75 -5.89 4.97 -5.30
CA ALA A 75 -4.55 4.55 -5.65
C ALA A 75 -4.63 3.74 -6.94
N LYS A 76 -4.85 4.44 -8.06
CA LYS A 76 -4.63 3.84 -9.37
C LYS A 76 -3.12 3.72 -9.57
N PRO A 77 -2.54 2.51 -9.55
CA PRO A 77 -1.15 2.36 -9.97
C PRO A 77 -1.05 2.95 -11.38
N ARG A 78 0.07 3.59 -11.72
CA ARG A 78 0.32 3.85 -13.14
C ARG A 78 0.26 2.50 -13.83
N GLU A 79 -0.68 2.33 -14.76
CA GLU A 79 -0.67 1.19 -15.65
C GLU A 79 0.69 1.25 -16.34
N TYR A 80 1.62 0.42 -15.88
CA TYR A 80 2.68 -0.01 -16.78
C TYR A 80 1.91 -0.72 -17.87
N GLN A 81 1.88 -0.12 -19.07
CA GLN A 81 1.51 -0.85 -20.28
C GLN A 81 2.26 -2.16 -20.19
N HIS A 82 1.54 -3.24 -19.90
CA HIS A 82 2.01 -4.56 -20.21
C HIS A 82 2.06 -4.54 -21.73
N ASP A 83 3.22 -4.17 -22.30
CA ASP A 83 3.59 -4.71 -23.59
C ASP A 83 3.51 -6.22 -23.37
N GLU A 84 2.44 -6.81 -23.91
CA GLU A 84 2.37 -8.24 -24.13
C GLU A 84 3.66 -8.61 -24.83
N ILE A 85 4.63 -9.17 -24.10
CA ILE A 85 5.75 -9.85 -24.72
C ILE A 85 5.13 -11.07 -25.39
N LYS A 86 4.67 -10.86 -26.63
CA LYS A 86 4.32 -11.94 -27.54
C LYS A 86 5.63 -12.68 -27.80
N TYR A 87 5.77 -13.84 -27.18
CA TYR A 87 6.68 -14.86 -27.69
C TYR A 87 6.16 -15.24 -29.08
N ALA A 88 6.81 -14.70 -30.11
CA ALA A 88 6.68 -15.10 -31.50
C ALA A 88 7.96 -15.82 -31.92
#